data_AF-A0A1H9VTY4-F1
#
_entry.id   AF-A0A1H9VTY4-F1
#
_cell.length_a   1.000
_cell.length_b   1.000
_cell.length_c   1.000
_cell.angle_alpha   90.00
_cell.angle_beta   90.00
_cell.angle_gamma   90.00
#
_symmetry.space_group_name_H-M   'P 1'
#
loop_
_entity.id
_entity.type
_entity.pdbx_description
1 polymer ?
#
loop_
_entity_poly.entity_id
_entity_poly.type
_entity_poly.pdbx_seq_one_letter_code
_entity_poly.pdbx_strand_id
1 'polypeptide(L)'
;MSKKFNLLMDTCKNYVKSNKEENRERDKEPFNKLVKVIDNNSKLEQRLDILLNGYTMSKLAKGGESPAALNRGNRPECGGVNGDTEHPMTKCMYYNNKENTSNNKCEKCFLKKTPWVNRSKRYEVFNYQIPMPFKHRICSVGKIDLIVKDKVDNKLFAVEVKPEKGNNESLSRMMAEILTYTTILEYSAQKNGEEYQLLDGKYQLSPAIAFFEKYDGKETKQCEMYNYYNDIHDENFNKLIGKISVFIIKKIDMGNGIQGFEFT
;
A
#
# COMPACT_ATOMS: atom_id res chain seq x y z
N MET A 1 -24.34 -21.27 8.98
CA MET A 1 -23.41 -20.63 8.02
C MET A 1 -23.89 -20.94 6.61
N SER A 2 -24.21 -19.92 5.81
CA SER A 2 -24.91 -20.07 4.51
C SER A 2 -24.00 -20.68 3.43
N LYS A 3 -24.54 -21.58 2.58
CA LYS A 3 -23.87 -22.17 1.39
C LYS A 3 -23.19 -21.11 0.50
N LYS A 4 -23.73 -19.87 0.49
CA LYS A 4 -23.21 -18.74 -0.28
C LYS A 4 -21.87 -18.20 0.25
N PHE A 5 -21.63 -18.32 1.56
CA PHE A 5 -20.38 -17.90 2.21
C PHE A 5 -19.23 -18.87 1.89
N ASN A 6 -19.52 -20.18 1.92
CA ASN A 6 -18.52 -21.21 1.59
C ASN A 6 -18.06 -21.12 0.13
N LEU A 7 -18.99 -20.87 -0.80
CA LEU A 7 -18.67 -20.68 -2.22
C LEU A 7 -17.73 -19.47 -2.45
N LEU A 8 -17.95 -18.37 -1.72
CA LEU A 8 -17.11 -17.18 -1.80
C LEU A 8 -15.69 -17.46 -1.30
N MET A 9 -15.57 -18.16 -0.16
CA MET A 9 -14.29 -18.53 0.44
C MET A 9 -13.49 -19.51 -0.42
N ASP A 10 -14.15 -20.47 -1.07
CA ASP A 10 -13.48 -21.43 -1.96
C ASP A 10 -13.01 -20.76 -3.26
N THR A 11 -13.76 -19.78 -3.78
CA THR A 11 -13.33 -18.95 -4.91
C THR A 11 -12.07 -18.15 -4.56
N CYS A 12 -12.01 -17.59 -3.34
CA CYS A 12 -10.85 -16.82 -2.87
C CYS A 12 -9.62 -17.69 -2.61
N LYS A 13 -9.79 -18.95 -2.17
CA LYS A 13 -8.68 -19.91 -2.02
C LYS A 13 -8.06 -20.30 -3.37
N ASN A 14 -8.89 -20.47 -4.41
CA ASN A 14 -8.42 -20.81 -5.75
C ASN A 14 -7.65 -19.65 -6.40
N TYR A 15 -8.05 -18.39 -6.12
CA TYR A 15 -7.34 -17.18 -6.57
C TYR A 15 -5.91 -17.07 -5.99
N VAL A 16 -5.74 -17.38 -4.70
CA VAL A 16 -4.41 -17.35 -4.06
C VAL A 16 -3.51 -18.45 -4.61
N LYS A 17 -4.08 -19.59 -5.03
CA LYS A 17 -3.34 -20.70 -5.64
C LYS A 17 -2.89 -20.38 -7.07
N SER A 18 -3.76 -19.84 -7.93
CA SER A 18 -3.41 -19.51 -9.32
C SER A 18 -2.32 -18.43 -9.42
N ASN A 19 -2.33 -17.44 -8.52
CA ASN A 19 -1.28 -16.41 -8.46
C ASN A 19 0.08 -16.94 -8.01
N LYS A 20 0.15 -18.08 -7.29
CA LYS A 20 1.43 -18.67 -6.88
C LYS A 20 2.08 -19.50 -7.99
N GLU A 21 1.30 -20.06 -8.91
CA GLU A 21 1.80 -20.87 -10.02
C GLU A 21 2.18 -20.04 -11.26
N GLU A 22 1.52 -18.90 -11.53
CA GLU A 22 1.88 -17.99 -12.63
C GLU A 22 3.17 -17.17 -12.41
N ASN A 23 3.74 -17.17 -11.19
CA ASN A 23 4.87 -16.32 -10.82
C ASN A 23 6.25 -16.89 -11.16
N ARG A 24 6.34 -18.03 -11.86
CA ARG A 24 7.63 -18.69 -12.16
C ARG A 24 8.26 -18.32 -13.51
N GLU A 25 7.59 -17.54 -14.38
CA GLU A 25 8.10 -17.18 -15.72
C GLU A 25 8.14 -15.66 -16.06
N ARG A 26 7.93 -14.75 -15.09
CA ARG A 26 7.94 -13.30 -15.37
C ARG A 26 9.24 -12.62 -14.92
N ASP A 27 10.27 -12.69 -15.76
CA ASP A 27 11.45 -11.80 -15.65
C ASP A 27 11.17 -10.37 -16.15
N LYS A 28 9.94 -10.08 -16.62
CA LYS A 28 9.52 -8.74 -17.05
C LYS A 28 8.26 -8.28 -16.34
N GLU A 29 8.33 -7.10 -15.76
CA GLU A 29 7.20 -6.42 -15.14
C GLU A 29 6.11 -6.08 -16.18
N PRO A 30 4.84 -6.42 -15.94
CA PRO A 30 3.73 -6.14 -16.86
C PRO A 30 3.24 -4.67 -16.83
N PHE A 31 4.13 -3.68 -16.88
CA PHE A 31 3.78 -2.25 -16.81
C PHE A 31 2.80 -1.81 -17.90
N ASN A 32 2.90 -2.37 -19.10
CA ASN A 32 2.01 -2.09 -20.22
C ASN A 32 0.51 -2.31 -19.89
N LYS A 33 0.19 -3.29 -19.03
CA LYS A 33 -1.19 -3.52 -18.58
C LYS A 33 -1.66 -2.40 -17.64
N LEU A 34 -0.76 -1.89 -16.79
CA LEU A 34 -1.06 -0.83 -15.83
C LEU A 34 -1.15 0.55 -16.49
N VAL A 35 -0.39 0.81 -17.55
CA VAL A 35 -0.49 2.08 -18.30
C VAL A 35 -1.92 2.33 -18.79
N LYS A 36 -2.64 1.27 -19.18
CA LYS A 36 -4.06 1.39 -19.58
C LYS A 36 -4.99 1.88 -18.46
N VAL A 37 -4.59 1.72 -17.20
CA VAL A 37 -5.34 2.19 -16.02
C VAL A 37 -5.17 3.69 -15.78
N ILE A 38 -4.03 4.24 -16.18
CA ILE A 38 -3.70 5.66 -15.95
C ILE A 38 -3.86 6.52 -17.21
N ASP A 39 -4.22 5.91 -18.33
CA ASP A 39 -4.53 6.63 -19.57
C ASP A 39 -5.83 7.42 -19.41
N ASN A 40 -5.77 8.73 -19.70
CA ASN A 40 -6.79 9.72 -19.38
C ASN A 40 -8.13 9.49 -20.09
N ASN A 41 -8.18 8.60 -21.08
CA ASN A 41 -9.40 8.24 -21.81
C ASN A 41 -10.18 7.09 -21.16
N SER A 42 -9.60 6.41 -20.17
CA SER A 42 -10.25 5.28 -19.51
C SER A 42 -11.28 5.76 -18.47
N LYS A 43 -12.52 5.28 -18.59
CA LYS A 43 -13.57 5.56 -17.59
C LYS A 43 -13.20 4.87 -16.27
N LEU A 44 -13.59 5.45 -15.14
CA LEU A 44 -13.29 4.93 -13.80
C LEU A 44 -13.65 3.44 -13.62
N GLU A 45 -14.80 3.02 -14.17
CA GLU A 45 -15.23 1.62 -14.14
C GLU A 45 -14.31 0.70 -14.97
N GLN A 46 -13.80 1.17 -16.11
CA GLN A 46 -12.84 0.43 -16.94
C GLN A 46 -11.50 0.28 -16.24
N ARG A 47 -11.04 1.33 -15.54
CA ARG A 47 -9.81 1.29 -14.71
C ARG A 47 -9.92 0.20 -13.65
N LEU A 48 -11.06 0.13 -12.96
CA LEU A 48 -11.33 -0.89 -11.95
C LEU A 48 -11.42 -2.29 -12.54
N ASP A 49 -12.05 -2.47 -13.71
CA ASP A 49 -12.15 -3.78 -14.37
C ASP A 49 -10.75 -4.35 -14.73
N ILE A 50 -9.83 -3.47 -15.18
CA ILE A 50 -8.43 -3.85 -15.45
C ILE A 50 -7.71 -4.22 -14.16
N LEU A 51 -7.82 -3.38 -13.13
CA LEU A 51 -7.14 -3.55 -11.84
C LEU A 51 -7.64 -4.78 -11.06
N LEU A 52 -8.93 -5.12 -11.23
CA LEU A 52 -9.57 -6.27 -10.60
C LEU A 52 -9.50 -7.55 -11.47
N ASN A 53 -8.76 -7.53 -12.58
CA ASN A 53 -8.53 -8.68 -13.47
C ASN A 53 -9.83 -9.41 -13.87
N GLY A 54 -10.84 -8.65 -14.31
CA GLY A 54 -12.10 -9.20 -14.86
C GLY A 54 -13.28 -9.33 -13.89
N TYR A 55 -13.12 -8.93 -12.62
CA TYR A 55 -14.25 -8.75 -11.71
C TYR A 55 -14.83 -7.34 -11.85
N THR A 56 -16.06 -7.24 -12.35
CA THR A 56 -16.71 -5.92 -12.50
C THR A 56 -17.20 -5.38 -11.17
N MET A 57 -16.93 -4.10 -10.90
CA MET A 57 -17.45 -3.40 -9.71
C MET A 57 -18.98 -3.48 -9.62
N SER A 58 -19.67 -3.48 -10.75
CA SER A 58 -21.12 -3.67 -10.85
C SER A 58 -21.63 -5.00 -10.29
N LYS A 59 -20.80 -6.06 -10.28
CA LYS A 59 -21.11 -7.35 -9.64
C LYS A 59 -20.83 -7.32 -8.14
N LEU A 60 -19.81 -6.57 -7.73
CA LEU A 60 -19.37 -6.44 -6.32
C LEU A 60 -20.28 -5.48 -5.51
N ALA A 61 -20.83 -4.45 -6.15
CA ALA A 61 -21.73 -3.47 -5.53
C ALA A 61 -23.12 -4.05 -5.16
N LYS A 62 -23.57 -5.13 -5.81
CA LYS A 62 -24.88 -5.76 -5.60
C LYS A 62 -24.99 -6.70 -4.38
N GLY A 63 -23.90 -6.89 -3.63
CA GLY A 63 -23.93 -7.65 -2.37
C GLY A 63 -24.56 -6.87 -1.22
N GLY A 64 -25.23 -7.54 -0.27
CA GLY A 64 -25.65 -6.92 0.99
C GLY A 64 -24.44 -6.50 1.84
N GLU A 65 -24.64 -5.56 2.76
CA GLU A 65 -23.62 -5.19 3.75
C GLU A 65 -23.22 -6.41 4.59
N SER A 66 -21.91 -6.67 4.71
CA SER A 66 -21.41 -7.69 5.64
C SER A 66 -20.99 -7.03 6.96
N PRO A 67 -21.15 -7.71 8.10
CA PRO A 67 -20.73 -7.24 9.42
C PRO A 67 -19.24 -6.81 9.52
N ALA A 68 -18.39 -7.17 8.55
CA ALA A 68 -17.01 -6.71 8.51
C ALA A 68 -16.86 -5.19 8.30
N ALA A 69 -17.93 -4.49 7.90
CA ALA A 69 -18.00 -3.02 7.93
C ALA A 69 -18.06 -2.44 9.37
N LEU A 70 -18.36 -3.24 10.39
CA LEU A 70 -18.49 -2.81 11.79
C LEU A 70 -17.18 -2.86 12.59
N ASN A 71 -16.10 -3.44 12.05
CA ASN A 71 -14.76 -3.40 12.67
C ASN A 71 -13.90 -2.22 12.17
N ARG A 72 -14.55 -1.08 11.85
CA ARG A 72 -13.85 0.20 11.63
C ARG A 72 -13.21 0.63 12.96
N GLY A 73 -11.91 0.40 13.12
CA GLY A 73 -11.13 0.95 14.25
C GLY A 73 -10.33 -0.06 15.05
N ASN A 74 -10.59 -1.37 14.94
CA ASN A 74 -9.77 -2.37 15.63
C ASN A 74 -8.44 -2.57 14.87
N ARG A 75 -7.43 -1.81 15.29
CA ARG A 75 -6.03 -1.94 14.85
C ARG A 75 -5.40 -3.02 15.75
N PRO A 76 -5.15 -4.25 15.24
CA PRO A 76 -4.62 -5.31 16.08
C PRO A 76 -3.30 -4.87 16.74
N GLU A 77 -3.08 -5.30 17.98
CA GLU A 77 -1.76 -5.20 18.60
C GLU A 77 -0.73 -5.91 17.71
N CYS A 78 0.56 -5.57 17.82
CA CYS A 78 1.60 -6.42 17.25
C CYS A 78 1.46 -7.75 17.99
N GLY A 79 0.74 -8.71 17.41
CA GLY A 79 0.21 -9.90 18.08
C GLY A 79 1.30 -10.94 18.36
N GLY A 80 2.42 -10.50 18.95
CA GLY A 80 3.62 -11.33 19.14
C GLY A 80 4.19 -11.88 17.83
N VAL A 81 3.84 -11.29 16.68
CA VAL A 81 4.28 -11.80 15.37
C VAL A 81 5.75 -11.49 15.22
N ASN A 82 6.57 -12.52 15.46
CA ASN A 82 8.01 -12.50 15.25
C ASN A 82 8.30 -12.52 13.74
N GLY A 83 8.43 -11.35 13.12
CA GLY A 83 8.89 -11.22 11.74
C GLY A 83 8.88 -9.79 11.20
N ASP A 84 9.83 -9.48 10.32
CA ASP A 84 9.88 -8.28 9.48
C ASP A 84 8.75 -8.30 8.45
N THR A 85 7.54 -8.03 8.92
CA THR A 85 6.36 -7.94 8.05
C THR A 85 5.92 -6.48 7.93
N GLU A 86 5.23 -6.18 6.83
CA GLU A 86 4.75 -4.84 6.47
C GLU A 86 3.90 -4.18 7.57
N HIS A 87 3.10 -4.97 8.28
CA HIS A 87 2.15 -4.48 9.28
C HIS A 87 2.82 -3.92 10.56
N PRO A 88 3.73 -4.64 11.25
CA PRO A 88 4.53 -4.08 12.34
C PRO A 88 5.33 -2.83 11.94
N MET A 89 5.90 -2.81 10.73
CA MET A 89 6.71 -1.70 10.23
C MET A 89 5.88 -0.42 10.05
N THR A 90 4.79 -0.50 9.30
CA THR A 90 3.89 0.65 9.04
C THR A 90 3.31 1.22 10.34
N LYS A 91 2.96 0.35 11.30
CA LYS A 91 2.56 0.77 12.65
C LYS A 91 3.66 1.58 13.36
N CYS A 92 4.90 1.11 13.35
CA CYS A 92 5.99 1.79 14.06
C CYS A 92 6.44 3.07 13.36
N MET A 93 6.41 3.13 12.03
CA MET A 93 6.60 4.37 11.29
C MET A 93 5.56 5.43 11.66
N TYR A 94 4.31 5.05 11.88
CA TYR A 94 3.27 5.96 12.36
C TYR A 94 3.49 6.42 13.81
N TYR A 95 3.71 5.49 14.75
CA TYR A 95 3.81 5.87 16.17
C TYR A 95 5.10 6.61 16.52
N ASN A 96 6.15 6.44 15.74
CA ASN A 96 7.42 7.14 15.91
C ASN A 96 7.60 8.26 14.86
N ASN A 97 6.51 8.72 14.25
CA ASN A 97 6.50 9.79 13.26
C ASN A 97 6.89 11.16 13.84
N LYS A 98 6.85 11.34 15.18
CA LYS A 98 7.23 12.58 15.85
C LYS A 98 8.51 12.39 16.67
N GLU A 99 9.33 13.44 16.75
CA GLU A 99 10.47 13.47 17.66
C GLU A 99 9.98 13.27 19.10
N ASN A 100 10.70 12.43 19.87
CA ASN A 100 10.45 12.13 21.30
C ASN A 100 9.24 11.27 21.66
N THR A 101 8.57 10.60 20.72
CA THR A 101 7.60 9.55 21.07
C THR A 101 8.26 8.18 21.14
N SER A 102 8.94 7.86 22.24
CA SER A 102 9.20 6.45 22.58
C SER A 102 7.88 5.81 22.98
N ASN A 103 7.15 5.27 22.00
CA ASN A 103 5.81 4.76 22.23
C ASN A 103 5.88 3.25 22.54
N ASN A 104 5.43 2.87 23.73
CA ASN A 104 5.34 1.48 24.17
C ASN A 104 4.54 0.57 23.21
N LYS A 105 3.74 1.16 22.32
CA LYS A 105 2.97 0.49 21.27
C LYS A 105 3.82 -0.29 20.25
N CYS A 106 5.13 -0.07 20.22
CA CYS A 106 6.09 -0.82 19.40
C CYS A 106 6.96 -1.81 20.18
N GLU A 107 6.86 -1.88 21.51
CA GLU A 107 7.73 -2.72 22.36
C GLU A 107 7.61 -4.22 22.10
N LYS A 108 6.46 -4.67 21.57
CA LYS A 108 6.19 -6.06 21.21
C LYS A 108 6.39 -6.36 19.72
N CYS A 109 6.79 -5.37 18.92
CA CYS A 109 7.07 -5.55 17.49
C CYS A 109 8.56 -5.91 17.30
N PHE A 110 8.92 -6.65 16.24
CA PHE A 110 10.32 -7.06 16.00
C PHE A 110 11.30 -5.87 15.96
N LEU A 111 10.81 -4.68 15.58
CA LEU A 111 11.53 -3.41 15.60
C LEU A 111 11.90 -2.90 17.02
N LYS A 112 11.69 -3.70 18.08
CA LYS A 112 12.08 -3.41 19.48
C LYS A 112 13.55 -2.99 19.65
N LYS A 113 14.45 -3.46 18.77
CA LYS A 113 15.90 -3.26 18.94
C LYS A 113 16.42 -1.88 18.55
N THR A 114 15.60 -1.07 17.87
CA THR A 114 16.02 0.26 17.40
C THR A 114 14.78 1.15 17.37
N PRO A 115 14.71 2.26 18.12
CA PRO A 115 13.67 3.26 17.90
C PRO A 115 13.82 3.79 16.47
N TRP A 116 12.72 3.86 15.71
CA TRP A 116 12.68 4.33 14.31
C TRP A 116 12.07 5.72 14.24
N VAL A 117 12.84 6.79 14.18
CA VAL A 117 12.30 8.17 14.20
C VAL A 117 12.16 8.71 12.78
N ASN A 118 11.00 9.25 12.41
CA ASN A 118 10.89 9.97 11.13
C ASN A 118 11.76 11.23 11.15
N ARG A 119 12.73 11.33 10.24
CA ARG A 119 13.61 12.50 10.07
C ARG A 119 13.34 13.28 8.79
N SER A 120 12.30 12.91 8.06
CA SER A 120 11.89 13.62 6.84
C SER A 120 11.53 15.07 7.16
N LYS A 121 12.25 16.02 6.55
CA LYS A 121 11.95 17.45 6.71
C LYS A 121 10.63 17.82 6.05
N ARG A 122 10.28 17.17 4.94
CA ARG A 122 9.09 17.47 4.13
C ARG A 122 7.89 16.58 4.44
N TYR A 123 8.11 15.32 4.80
CA TYR A 123 7.03 14.32 4.88
C TYR A 123 6.73 13.87 6.32
N GLU A 124 5.46 13.60 6.60
CA GLU A 124 5.02 13.00 7.86
C GLU A 124 4.04 11.85 7.62
N VAL A 125 4.10 10.82 8.46
CA VAL A 125 3.13 9.72 8.46
C VAL A 125 1.86 10.15 9.19
N PHE A 126 0.83 10.50 8.42
CA PHE A 126 -0.44 11.03 8.90
C PHE A 126 -1.37 9.93 9.43
N ASN A 127 -1.38 8.75 8.82
CA ASN A 127 -2.20 7.61 9.27
C ASN A 127 -1.61 6.28 8.78
N TYR A 128 -2.15 5.15 9.24
CA TYR A 128 -1.68 3.82 8.81
C TYR A 128 -2.80 2.79 8.77
N GLN A 129 -2.64 1.78 7.90
CA GLN A 129 -3.48 0.58 7.80
C GLN A 129 -4.97 0.94 7.61
N ILE A 130 -5.23 1.86 6.68
CA ILE A 130 -6.56 2.38 6.39
C ILE A 130 -7.39 1.29 5.70
N PRO A 131 -8.56 0.91 6.26
CA PRO A 131 -9.41 -0.09 5.63
C PRO A 131 -10.07 0.48 4.37
N MET A 132 -9.96 -0.28 3.29
CA MET A 132 -10.57 0.05 2.01
C MET A 132 -12.09 -0.16 2.01
N PRO A 133 -12.87 0.73 1.35
CA PRO A 133 -14.26 0.45 1.02
C PRO A 133 -14.42 -0.90 0.31
N PHE A 134 -15.54 -1.57 0.53
CA PHE A 134 -15.86 -2.86 -0.08
C PHE A 134 -14.88 -4.00 0.20
N LYS A 135 -13.91 -3.85 1.12
CA LYS A 135 -12.98 -4.92 1.54
C LYS A 135 -13.68 -6.24 1.88
N HIS A 136 -14.88 -6.18 2.43
CA HIS A 136 -15.68 -7.37 2.78
C HIS A 136 -16.31 -8.08 1.58
N ARG A 137 -16.20 -7.50 0.38
CA ARG A 137 -16.76 -8.00 -0.89
C ARG A 137 -15.67 -8.33 -1.91
N ILE A 138 -14.48 -7.77 -1.76
CA ILE A 138 -13.36 -7.95 -2.69
C ILE A 138 -12.21 -8.63 -1.93
N CYS A 139 -12.05 -9.94 -2.15
CA CYS A 139 -11.04 -10.75 -1.46
C CYS A 139 -9.59 -10.28 -1.66
N SER A 140 -9.32 -9.51 -2.73
CA SER A 140 -8.01 -8.99 -3.08
C SER A 140 -7.77 -7.53 -2.64
N VAL A 141 -8.72 -6.90 -1.94
CA VAL A 141 -8.57 -5.51 -1.49
C VAL A 141 -8.14 -5.48 -0.03
N GLY A 142 -6.89 -5.07 0.18
CA GLY A 142 -6.23 -5.03 1.48
C GLY A 142 -6.57 -3.77 2.30
N LYS A 143 -5.52 -3.11 2.76
CA LYS A 143 -5.55 -1.83 3.47
C LYS A 143 -4.50 -0.94 2.81
N ILE A 144 -4.69 0.37 2.83
CA ILE A 144 -3.59 1.28 2.50
C ILE A 144 -2.61 1.25 3.67
N ASP A 145 -1.33 1.00 3.38
CA ASP A 145 -0.30 0.86 4.40
C ASP A 145 -0.08 2.13 5.19
N LEU A 146 0.28 3.23 4.52
CA LEU A 146 0.49 4.53 5.14
C LEU A 146 -0.29 5.62 4.40
N ILE A 147 -0.73 6.62 5.14
CA ILE A 147 -1.02 7.94 4.60
C ILE A 147 0.17 8.83 4.92
N VAL A 148 0.87 9.32 3.91
CA VAL A 148 1.98 10.27 4.07
C VAL A 148 1.49 11.65 3.66
N LYS A 149 1.79 12.65 4.46
CA LYS A 149 1.47 14.05 4.20
C LYS A 149 2.74 14.81 3.86
N ASP A 150 2.68 15.55 2.76
CA ASP A 150 3.63 16.63 2.50
C ASP A 150 3.28 17.83 3.39
N LYS A 151 4.20 18.21 4.28
CA LYS A 151 4.00 19.32 5.22
C LYS A 151 4.02 20.68 4.53
N VAL A 152 4.61 20.78 3.34
CA VAL A 152 4.71 22.03 2.56
C VAL A 152 3.43 22.23 1.78
N ASP A 153 3.07 21.25 0.96
CA ASP A 153 1.95 21.38 0.01
C ASP A 153 0.61 20.90 0.60
N ASN A 154 0.62 20.36 1.83
CA ASN A 154 -0.51 19.67 2.47
C ASN A 154 -1.10 18.51 1.65
N LYS A 155 -0.37 18.02 0.64
CA LYS A 155 -0.79 16.91 -0.21
C LYS A 155 -0.72 15.60 0.56
N LEU A 156 -1.75 14.76 0.40
CA LEU A 156 -1.82 13.43 0.99
C LEU A 156 -1.55 12.35 -0.04
N PHE A 157 -0.73 11.38 0.34
CA PHE A 157 -0.39 10.21 -0.44
C PHE A 157 -0.92 8.96 0.24
N ALA A 158 -1.65 8.14 -0.49
CA ALA A 158 -1.83 6.74 -0.13
C ALA A 158 -0.56 6.01 -0.55
N VAL A 159 0.11 5.37 0.39
CA VAL A 159 1.42 4.75 0.15
C VAL A 159 1.32 3.25 0.38
N GLU A 160 1.75 2.47 -0.60
CA GLU A 160 2.04 1.04 -0.47
C GLU A 160 3.53 0.88 -0.09
N VAL A 161 3.82 0.24 1.04
CA VAL A 161 5.19 0.24 1.60
C VAL A 161 5.73 -1.18 1.66
N LYS A 162 6.99 -1.38 1.25
CA LYS A 162 7.63 -2.70 1.38
C LYS A 162 8.78 -2.71 2.37
N PRO A 163 8.91 -3.78 3.19
CA PRO A 163 10.00 -3.92 4.12
C PRO A 163 11.33 -4.14 3.39
N GLU A 164 12.42 -3.84 4.07
CA GLU A 164 13.78 -3.97 3.54
C GLU A 164 14.20 -5.43 3.28
N LYS A 165 13.55 -6.40 3.93
CA LYS A 165 13.89 -7.82 3.90
C LYS A 165 12.67 -8.68 3.62
N GLY A 166 12.88 -9.80 2.93
CA GLY A 166 11.89 -10.87 2.79
C GLY A 166 10.71 -10.55 1.88
N ASN A 167 10.75 -9.42 1.18
CA ASN A 167 9.73 -9.05 0.22
C ASN A 167 10.07 -9.59 -1.18
N ASN A 168 9.20 -10.46 -1.70
CA ASN A 168 9.30 -10.97 -3.08
C ASN A 168 8.42 -10.21 -4.07
N GLU A 169 7.60 -9.28 -3.59
CA GLU A 169 6.65 -8.54 -4.42
C GLU A 169 7.36 -7.66 -5.45
N SER A 170 6.75 -7.55 -6.64
CA SER A 170 7.29 -6.81 -7.78
C SER A 170 6.81 -5.35 -7.75
N LEU A 171 7.50 -4.45 -8.45
CA LEU A 171 7.11 -3.04 -8.54
C LEU A 171 5.75 -2.87 -9.21
N SER A 172 5.47 -3.63 -10.27
CA SER A 172 4.16 -3.56 -10.93
C SER A 172 3.04 -4.00 -9.99
N ARG A 173 3.28 -4.97 -9.11
CA ARG A 173 2.29 -5.36 -8.11
C ARG A 173 2.04 -4.24 -7.10
N MET A 174 3.09 -3.60 -6.56
CA MET A 174 2.94 -2.44 -5.66
C MET A 174 2.16 -1.30 -6.33
N MET A 175 2.50 -0.99 -7.59
CA MET A 175 1.80 0.02 -8.38
C MET A 175 0.33 -0.36 -8.62
N ALA A 176 0.06 -1.62 -8.95
CA ALA A 176 -1.30 -2.11 -9.16
C ALA A 176 -2.14 -2.02 -7.88
N GLU A 177 -1.58 -2.36 -6.72
CA GLU A 177 -2.28 -2.27 -5.44
C GLU A 177 -2.65 -0.83 -5.13
N ILE A 178 -1.69 0.10 -5.21
CA ILE A 178 -1.99 1.48 -4.84
C ILE A 178 -2.93 2.16 -5.84
N LEU A 179 -2.78 1.89 -7.14
CA LEU A 179 -3.74 2.35 -8.15
C LEU A 179 -5.13 1.78 -7.88
N THR A 180 -5.24 0.50 -7.49
CA THR A 180 -6.52 -0.11 -7.10
C THR A 180 -7.15 0.64 -5.94
N TYR A 181 -6.38 0.90 -4.88
CA TYR A 181 -6.89 1.55 -3.69
C TYR A 181 -7.36 2.98 -3.96
N THR A 182 -6.55 3.81 -4.62
CA THR A 182 -6.94 5.18 -4.92
C THR A 182 -8.13 5.25 -5.88
N THR A 183 -8.23 4.33 -6.85
CA THR A 183 -9.34 4.26 -7.80
C THR A 183 -10.65 3.83 -7.11
N ILE A 184 -10.60 2.89 -6.16
CA ILE A 184 -11.78 2.49 -5.37
C ILE A 184 -12.27 3.66 -4.50
N LEU A 185 -11.36 4.42 -3.90
CA LEU A 185 -11.72 5.60 -3.11
C LEU A 185 -12.38 6.67 -3.99
N GLU A 186 -11.82 6.94 -5.18
CA GLU A 186 -12.41 7.84 -6.17
C GLU A 186 -13.83 7.41 -6.56
N TYR A 187 -14.04 6.11 -6.82
CA TYR A 187 -15.36 5.57 -7.16
C TYR A 187 -16.36 5.70 -6.01
N SER A 188 -15.94 5.39 -4.79
CA SER A 188 -16.77 5.53 -3.60
C SER A 188 -17.24 6.97 -3.41
N ALA A 189 -16.33 7.94 -3.62
CA ALA A 189 -16.64 9.37 -3.53
C ALA A 189 -17.68 9.80 -4.59
N GLN A 190 -17.53 9.34 -5.83
CA GLN A 190 -18.45 9.69 -6.92
C GLN A 190 -19.86 9.08 -6.75
N LYS A 191 -19.97 7.83 -6.27
CA LYS A 191 -21.27 7.14 -6.19
C LYS A 191 -22.12 7.54 -5.00
N ASN A 192 -21.50 7.78 -3.85
CA ASN A 192 -22.24 8.00 -2.61
C ASN A 192 -22.42 9.49 -2.29
N GLY A 193 -21.81 10.41 -3.05
CA GLY A 193 -21.72 11.83 -2.67
C GLY A 193 -20.90 12.08 -1.40
N GLU A 194 -20.39 11.01 -0.78
CA GLU A 194 -19.54 11.00 0.39
C GLU A 194 -18.09 10.86 -0.07
N GLU A 195 -17.39 11.98 -0.19
CA GLU A 195 -15.93 11.95 -0.22
C GLU A 195 -15.43 11.17 1.00
N TYR A 196 -14.42 10.32 0.78
CA TYR A 196 -13.87 9.50 1.84
C TYR A 196 -13.32 10.41 2.95
N GLN A 197 -14.05 10.48 4.07
CA GLN A 197 -13.69 11.34 5.19
C GLN A 197 -12.54 10.67 5.95
N LEU A 198 -11.31 11.08 5.63
CA LEU A 198 -10.18 10.90 6.53
C LEU A 198 -10.27 11.99 7.58
N LEU A 199 -10.95 11.73 8.70
CA LEU A 199 -10.99 12.61 9.88
C LEU A 199 -11.36 14.07 9.53
N ASP A 200 -12.67 14.34 9.54
CA ASP A 200 -13.27 15.69 9.49
C ASP A 200 -13.01 16.54 8.22
N GLY A 201 -12.48 15.95 7.14
CA GLY A 201 -12.22 16.64 5.88
C GLY A 201 -12.32 15.78 4.62
N LYS A 202 -12.48 16.45 3.48
CA LYS A 202 -12.56 15.89 2.13
C LYS A 202 -11.17 15.88 1.51
N TYR A 203 -10.56 14.72 1.36
CA TYR A 203 -9.18 14.60 0.86
C TYR A 203 -9.08 13.68 -0.36
N GLN A 204 -8.40 14.16 -1.40
CA GLN A 204 -7.96 13.33 -2.51
C GLN A 204 -6.58 12.74 -2.20
N LEU A 205 -6.47 11.41 -2.20
CA LEU A 205 -5.21 10.71 -1.99
C LEU A 205 -4.51 10.47 -3.32
N SER A 206 -3.27 10.94 -3.43
CA SER A 206 -2.41 10.61 -4.56
C SER A 206 -1.77 9.23 -4.37
N PRO A 207 -1.70 8.38 -5.39
CA PRO A 207 -1.07 7.07 -5.26
C PRO A 207 0.45 7.22 -5.12
N ALA A 208 1.03 6.45 -4.22
CA ALA A 208 2.46 6.36 -4.05
C ALA A 208 2.92 4.96 -3.65
N ILE A 209 4.17 4.66 -3.98
CA ILE A 209 4.87 3.47 -3.50
C ILE A 209 6.08 3.90 -2.68
N ALA A 210 6.45 3.10 -1.68
CA ALA A 210 7.64 3.33 -0.89
C ALA A 210 8.41 2.05 -0.60
N PHE A 211 9.73 2.12 -0.67
CA PHE A 211 10.63 1.01 -0.39
C PHE A 211 11.97 1.51 0.12
N PHE A 212 12.70 0.66 0.84
CA PHE A 212 13.99 1.04 1.41
C PHE A 212 15.08 1.11 0.34
N GLU A 213 15.97 2.08 0.47
CA GLU A 213 17.15 2.17 -0.39
C GLU A 213 18.03 0.93 -0.22
N LYS A 214 18.36 0.58 1.04
CA LYS A 214 19.33 -0.48 1.36
C LYS A 214 18.94 -1.37 2.54
N TYR A 215 19.43 -2.60 2.51
CA TYR A 215 19.45 -3.57 3.60
C TYR A 215 20.86 -4.19 3.70
N ASP A 216 21.46 -4.20 4.90
CA ASP A 216 22.82 -4.71 5.15
C ASP A 216 23.87 -4.20 4.13
N GLY A 217 23.78 -2.90 3.78
CA GLY A 217 24.70 -2.22 2.87
C GLY A 217 24.45 -2.45 1.38
N LYS A 218 23.49 -3.29 1.00
CA LYS A 218 23.11 -3.57 -0.40
C LYS A 218 21.78 -2.92 -0.74
N GLU A 219 21.57 -2.58 -2.00
CA GLU A 219 20.26 -2.09 -2.45
C GLU A 219 19.19 -3.16 -2.20
N THR A 220 17.97 -2.72 -1.86
CA THR A 220 16.84 -3.66 -1.80
C THR A 220 16.37 -4.02 -3.20
N LYS A 221 15.74 -5.18 -3.35
CA LYS A 221 15.19 -5.64 -4.64
C LYS A 221 14.33 -4.56 -5.31
N GLN A 222 13.46 -3.87 -4.56
CA GLN A 222 12.59 -2.84 -5.13
C GLN A 222 13.38 -1.61 -5.60
N CYS A 223 14.43 -1.23 -4.88
CA CYS A 223 15.33 -0.15 -5.29
C CYS A 223 16.12 -0.52 -6.55
N GLU A 224 16.70 -1.72 -6.59
CA GLU A 224 17.43 -2.23 -7.75
C GLU A 224 16.53 -2.26 -9.00
N MET A 225 15.30 -2.76 -8.85
CA MET A 225 14.33 -2.79 -9.94
C MET A 225 13.93 -1.37 -10.39
N TYR A 226 13.73 -0.45 -9.44
CA TYR A 226 13.35 0.93 -9.75
C TYR A 226 14.46 1.63 -10.55
N ASN A 227 15.70 1.51 -10.07
CA ASN A 227 16.89 2.05 -10.73
C ASN A 227 17.05 1.42 -12.13
N TYR A 228 16.95 0.09 -12.24
CA TYR A 228 17.05 -0.61 -13.52
C TYR A 228 16.04 -0.08 -14.56
N TYR A 229 14.75 0.03 -14.22
CA TYR A 229 13.74 0.49 -15.16
C TYR A 229 13.86 1.98 -15.51
N ASN A 230 14.34 2.78 -14.56
CA ASN A 230 14.66 4.19 -14.79
C ASN A 230 15.84 4.35 -15.76
N ASP A 231 16.91 3.57 -15.58
CA ASP A 231 18.15 3.63 -16.36
C ASP A 231 17.97 3.15 -17.81
N ILE A 232 17.17 2.10 -18.03
CA ILE A 232 16.82 1.66 -19.38
C ILE A 232 15.74 2.53 -20.04
N HIS A 233 15.25 3.54 -19.33
CA HIS A 233 14.17 4.42 -19.77
C HIS A 233 12.92 3.68 -20.27
N ASP A 234 12.45 2.66 -19.54
CA ASP A 234 11.25 1.93 -19.95
C ASP A 234 10.05 2.89 -20.05
N GLU A 235 9.48 2.99 -21.26
CA GLU A 235 8.43 3.97 -21.56
C GLU A 235 7.18 3.78 -20.70
N ASN A 236 6.79 2.52 -20.43
CA ASN A 236 5.60 2.22 -19.66
C ASN A 236 5.81 2.51 -18.18
N PHE A 237 6.98 2.16 -17.66
CA PHE A 237 7.39 2.50 -16.31
C PHE A 237 7.41 4.02 -16.10
N ASN A 238 8.02 4.77 -17.02
CA ASN A 238 8.10 6.24 -16.96
C ASN A 238 6.71 6.90 -16.96
N LYS A 239 5.77 6.38 -17.77
CA LYS A 239 4.37 6.82 -17.74
C LYS A 239 3.73 6.59 -16.37
N LEU A 240 4.00 5.44 -15.73
CA LEU A 240 3.45 5.09 -14.42
C LEU A 240 3.99 5.98 -13.30
N ILE A 241 5.30 6.20 -13.23
CA ILE A 241 5.91 7.07 -12.21
C ILE A 241 5.58 8.56 -12.45
N GLY A 242 5.14 8.95 -13.65
CA GLY A 242 4.52 10.25 -13.89
C GLY A 242 3.14 10.43 -13.23
N LYS A 243 2.54 9.35 -12.71
CA LYS A 243 1.23 9.34 -12.03
C LYS A 243 1.28 8.82 -10.60
N ILE A 244 2.26 7.99 -10.30
CA ILE A 244 2.50 7.40 -8.98
C ILE A 244 3.75 8.03 -8.39
N SER A 245 3.63 8.65 -7.22
CA SER A 245 4.81 9.16 -6.51
C SER A 245 5.64 8.00 -5.95
N VAL A 246 6.96 8.15 -5.98
CA VAL A 246 7.88 7.14 -5.45
C VAL A 246 8.64 7.76 -4.29
N PHE A 247 8.59 7.10 -3.14
CA PHE A 247 9.40 7.48 -1.98
C PHE A 247 10.49 6.45 -1.76
N ILE A 248 11.74 6.91 -1.74
CA ILE A 248 12.85 6.07 -1.31
C ILE A 248 13.03 6.29 0.20
N ILE A 249 12.94 5.21 0.97
CA ILE A 249 13.10 5.24 2.42
C ILE A 249 14.57 5.02 2.76
N LYS A 250 15.22 6.05 3.29
CA LYS A 250 16.60 5.96 3.77
C LYS A 250 16.63 5.67 5.25
N LYS A 251 17.46 4.71 5.67
CA LYS A 251 17.78 4.52 7.07
C LYS A 251 18.93 5.43 7.47
N ILE A 252 18.78 6.07 8.62
CA ILE A 252 19.77 6.97 9.19
C ILE A 252 20.25 6.36 10.50
N ASP A 253 21.55 6.11 10.64
CA ASP A 253 22.10 5.79 11.95
C ASP A 253 22.19 7.08 12.77
N MET A 254 21.55 7.07 13.94
CA MET A 254 21.51 8.21 14.86
C MET A 254 22.46 8.04 16.04
N GLY A 255 23.23 6.95 16.10
CA GLY A 255 24.04 6.58 17.24
C GLY A 255 23.21 5.97 18.38
N ASN A 256 23.90 5.39 19.38
CA ASN A 256 23.30 4.77 20.57
C ASN A 256 22.23 3.70 20.26
N GLY A 257 22.32 3.04 19.11
CA GLY A 257 21.32 2.06 18.68
C GLY A 257 19.95 2.69 18.36
N ILE A 258 19.93 3.94 17.89
CA ILE A 258 18.73 4.62 17.37
C ILE A 258 18.81 4.68 15.85
N GLN A 259 17.71 4.38 15.18
CA GLN A 259 17.59 4.49 13.73
C GLN A 259 16.57 5.57 13.37
N GLY A 260 16.90 6.38 12.37
CA GLY A 260 15.96 7.26 11.71
C GLY A 260 15.49 6.63 10.41
N PHE A 261 14.33 7.08 9.93
CA PHE A 261 13.95 6.88 8.53
C PHE A 261 13.60 8.22 7.90
N GLU A 262 13.93 8.36 6.62
CA GLU A 262 13.62 9.54 5.82
C GLU A 262 12.98 9.11 4.51
N PHE A 263 11.83 9.69 4.19
CA PHE A 263 11.26 9.67 2.85
C PHE A 263 11.94 10.74 2.02
N THR A 264 12.60 10.33 0.93
CA THR A 264 13.15 11.22 -0.09
C THR A 264 12.35 11.12 -1.36
#